data_AF-A0A3D3UIM4-F1
#
_entry.id   AF-A0A3D3UIM4-F1
#
_cell.length_a   1.000
_cell.length_b   1.000
_cell.length_c   1.000
_cell.angle_alpha   90.00
_cell.angle_beta   90.00
_cell.angle_gamma   90.00
#
_symmetry.space_group_name_H-M   'P 1'
#
loop_
_entity.id
_entity.type
_entity.pdbx_description
1 polymer ?
#
loop_
_entity_poly.entity_id
_entity_poly.type
_entity_poly.pdbx_seq_one_letter_code
_entity_poly.pdbx_strand_id
1 'polypeptide(L)' 'MAFLDRSARSLFLLEFVGAFWLAMKYFFKPKRTVNYPFEKGPLSPRFRGEHALRRYPNGEERCIACKL' A
#
# COMPACT_ATOMS: atom_id res chain seq x y z
N MET A 1 15.42 33.70 -27.61
CA MET A 1 15.93 32.31 -27.48
C MET A 1 14.92 31.31 -26.89
N ALA A 2 13.77 31.73 -26.32
CA ALA A 2 12.79 30.81 -25.75
C ALA A 2 11.92 30.05 -26.78
N PHE A 3 11.71 30.62 -27.98
CA PHE A 3 10.90 29.99 -29.03
C PHE A 3 11.60 28.76 -29.63
N LEU A 4 12.87 28.91 -30.03
CA LEU A 4 13.67 27.81 -30.62
C LEU A 4 13.88 26.63 -29.65
N ASP A 5 14.12 26.90 -28.36
CA ASP A 5 14.25 25.83 -27.35
C ASP A 5 12.93 25.05 -27.17
N ARG A 6 11.79 25.74 -27.14
CA ARG A 6 10.48 25.10 -27.05
C ARG A 6 10.16 24.27 -28.31
N SER A 7 10.47 24.79 -29.50
CA SER A 7 10.32 24.07 -30.76
C SER A 7 11.22 22.83 -30.83
N ALA A 8 12.46 22.92 -30.35
CA ALA A 8 13.38 21.80 -30.29
C ALA A 8 12.88 20.71 -29.33
N ARG A 9 12.43 21.08 -28.12
CA ARG A 9 11.84 20.13 -27.16
C ARG A 9 10.58 19.44 -27.69
N SER A 10 9.72 20.17 -28.42
CA SER A 10 8.50 19.58 -29.00
C SER A 10 8.79 18.66 -30.18
N LEU A 11 9.74 19.03 -31.05
CA LEU A 11 10.11 18.21 -32.21
C LEU A 11 10.87 16.93 -31.81
N PHE A 12 11.77 17.04 -30.82
CA PHE A 12 12.56 15.90 -30.32
C PHE A 12 11.91 15.18 -29.13
N LEU A 13 10.70 15.58 -28.72
CA LEU A 13 9.92 14.93 -27.66
C LEU A 13 10.73 14.67 -26.38
N LEU A 14 11.61 15.61 -26.01
CA LEU A 14 12.59 15.39 -24.94
C LEU A 14 11.92 15.11 -23.57
N GLU A 15 10.74 15.69 -23.34
CA GLU A 15 9.93 15.42 -22.15
C GLU A 15 9.42 13.97 -22.10
N PHE A 16 9.09 13.37 -23.26
CA PHE A 16 8.68 11.96 -23.34
C PHE A 16 9.84 11.01 -23.04
N VAL A 17 11.05 11.33 -23.50
CA VAL A 17 12.24 10.53 -23.20
C VAL A 17 12.51 10.53 -21.69
N GLY A 18 12.38 11.69 -21.04
CA GLY A 18 12.49 11.81 -19.58
C GLY A 18 11.43 10.98 -18.84
N ALA A 19 10.18 11.04 -19.28
CA ALA A 19 9.08 10.26 -18.71
C ALA A 19 9.26 8.75 -18.91
N PHE A 20 9.72 8.34 -20.10
CA PHE A 20 10.02 6.93 -20.41
C PHE A 20 11.15 6.39 -19.54
N TRP A 21 12.22 7.17 -19.35
CA TRP A 21 13.31 6.80 -18.47
C TRP A 21 12.84 6.61 -17.01
N LEU A 22 11.98 7.51 -16.53
CA LEU A 22 11.38 7.39 -15.20
C LEU A 22 10.53 6.12 -15.08
N ALA A 23 9.69 5.84 -16.08
CA ALA A 23 8.85 4.64 -16.10
C ALA A 23 9.70 3.35 -16.09
N MET A 24 10.75 3.32 -16.92
CA MET A 24 11.68 2.20 -17.00
C MET A 24 12.44 1.98 -15.68
N LYS A 25 12.81 3.05 -14.96
CA LYS A 25 13.42 2.96 -13.62
C LYS A 25 12.50 2.26 -12.61
N TYR A 26 11.20 2.54 -12.63
CA TYR A 26 10.24 1.86 -11.75
C TYR A 26 9.93 0.44 -12.21
N PHE A 27 9.97 0.18 -13.52
CA PHE A 27 9.76 -1.15 -14.09
C PHE A 27 10.80 -2.17 -13.58
N PHE A 28 12.07 -1.76 -13.50
CA PHE A 28 13.15 -2.61 -12.98
C PHE A 28 13.28 -2.59 -11.45
N LYS A 29 12.50 -1.78 -10.74
CA LYS A 29 12.54 -1.74 -9.27
C LYS A 29 11.86 -2.98 -8.69
N PRO A 30 12.36 -3.56 -7.57
CA PRO A 30 11.67 -4.66 -6.92
C PRO A 30 10.23 -4.27 -6.54
N LYS A 31 9.30 -5.17 -6.85
CA LYS A 31 7.87 -5.00 -6.54
C LYS A 31 7.67 -5.07 -5.02
N ARG A 32 6.78 -4.21 -4.49
CA ARG A 32 6.37 -4.20 -3.08
C ARG A 32 5.17 -5.12 -2.80
N THR A 33 4.77 -5.94 -3.78
CA THR A 33 3.64 -6.86 -3.67
C THR A 33 3.97 -7.99 -2.71
N VAL A 34 3.09 -8.20 -1.72
CA VAL A 34 3.16 -9.30 -0.77
C VAL A 34 2.44 -10.52 -1.37
N ASN A 35 2.96 -11.73 -1.15
CA ASN A 35 2.38 -12.95 -1.69
C ASN A 35 1.19 -13.45 -0.84
N TYR A 36 0.05 -12.76 -0.89
CA TYR A 36 -1.17 -13.22 -0.21
C TYR A 36 -1.74 -14.46 -0.92
N PRO A 37 -2.19 -15.52 -0.21
CA PRO A 37 -2.43 -15.62 1.23
C PRO A 37 -1.26 -16.14 2.08
N PHE A 38 -0.12 -16.49 1.46
CA PHE A 38 1.04 -17.09 2.13
C PHE A 38 1.80 -16.10 3.01
N GLU A 39 1.85 -14.84 2.58
CA GLU A 39 2.43 -13.72 3.32
C GLU A 39 1.30 -12.72 3.65
N LYS A 40 1.22 -12.29 4.91
CA LYS A 40 0.26 -11.28 5.37
C LYS A 40 1.01 -10.00 5.76
N GLY A 41 0.34 -8.86 5.61
CA GLY A 41 0.87 -7.58 6.07
C GLY A 41 1.04 -7.54 7.59
N PRO A 42 1.85 -6.61 8.12
CA PRO A 42 2.02 -6.44 9.56
C PRO A 42 0.72 -5.89 10.19
N LEU A 43 0.22 -6.55 11.23
CA LEU A 43 -0.92 -6.07 12.01
C LEU A 43 -0.43 -5.50 13.35
N SER A 44 -0.99 -4.36 13.75
CA SER A 44 -0.74 -3.82 15.10
C SER A 44 -1.53 -4.62 16.16
N PRO A 45 -1.07 -4.68 17.41
CA PRO A 45 -1.80 -5.36 18.49
C PRO A 45 -3.19 -4.75 18.79
N ARG A 46 -3.45 -3.54 18.28
CA ARG A 46 -4.72 -2.82 18.41
C ARG A 46 -5.62 -3.01 17.19
N PHE A 47 -5.27 -3.89 16.25
CA PHE A 47 -6.11 -4.20 15.11
C PHE A 47 -7.48 -4.71 15.59
N ARG A 48 -8.54 -4.12 15.05
CA ARG A 48 -9.92 -4.53 15.33
C ARG A 48 -10.36 -5.45 14.20
N GLY A 49 -10.61 -6.71 14.53
CA GLY A 49 -11.12 -7.71 13.61
C GLY A 49 -12.46 -8.25 14.09
N GLU A 50 -12.61 -9.57 14.05
CA GLU A 50 -13.81 -10.25 14.52
C GLU A 50 -14.02 -10.07 16.03
N HIS A 51 -15.28 -9.84 16.41
CA HIS A 51 -15.69 -9.74 17.80
C HIS A 51 -15.84 -11.13 18.41
N ALA A 52 -15.23 -11.35 19.58
CA ALA A 52 -15.32 -12.61 20.31
C ALA A 52 -15.59 -12.38 21.81
N LEU A 53 -16.59 -13.08 22.34
CA LEU A 53 -16.85 -13.13 23.78
C LEU A 53 -15.74 -13.94 24.47
N ARG A 54 -15.19 -13.40 25.55
CA ARG A 54 -14.10 -14.03 26.32
C ARG A 54 -14.64 -14.72 27.56
N ARG A 55 -13.94 -15.77 27.99
CA ARG A 55 -14.20 -16.48 29.25
C ARG A 55 -13.17 -16.11 30.32
N TYR A 56 -13.46 -16.43 31.57
CA TYR A 56 -12.50 -16.42 32.68
C TYR A 56 -11.58 -17.66 32.61
N PRO A 57 -10.44 -17.68 33.33
CA PRO A 57 -9.55 -18.84 33.37
C PRO A 57 -10.18 -20.13 33.93
N ASN A 58 -11.26 -20.01 34.72
CA ASN A 58 -12.05 -21.15 35.24
C ASN A 58 -13.04 -21.72 34.19
N GLY A 59 -13.16 -21.12 33.01
CA GLY A 59 -14.07 -21.56 31.94
C GLY A 59 -15.46 -20.91 31.95
N GLU A 60 -15.79 -20.11 32.95
CA GLU A 60 -17.05 -19.35 33.04
C GLU A 60 -17.04 -18.15 32.06
N GLU A 61 -18.20 -17.78 31.51
CA GLU A 61 -18.29 -16.62 30.61
C GLU A 61 -18.17 -15.28 31.36
N ARG A 62 -17.56 -14.26 30.73
CA ARG A 62 -17.45 -12.93 31.35
C ARG A 62 -18.70 -12.08 31.21
N CYS A 63 -19.62 -12.47 30.33
CA CYS A 63 -20.83 -11.71 30.07
C CYS A 63 -21.83 -11.94 31.20
N ILE A 64 -22.30 -10.87 31.83
CA ILE A 64 -23.36 -10.91 32.86
C ILE A 64 -24.65 -10.22 32.38
N ALA A 65 -24.79 -10.03 31.06
CA ALA A 65 -25.92 -9.35 30.43
C ALA A 65 -26.23 -7.94 31.00
N CYS A 66 -25.18 -7.16 31.27
CA CYS A 66 -25.29 -5.81 31.86
C CYS A 66 -25.94 -4.76 30.94
N LYS A 67 -26.12 -5.05 29.63
CA LYS A 67 -26.69 -4.15 28.62
C LYS A 67 -25.98 -2.78 28.53
N LEU A 68 -24.67 -2.77 28.82
CA LEU A 68 -23.77 -1.64 28.58
C LEU A 68 -23.33 -1.57 27.12
#